data_AF-A0A087U0S2-F1
#
_entry.id   AF-A0A087U0S2-F1
#
_cell.length_a   1.000
_cell.length_b   1.000
_cell.length_c   1.000
_cell.angle_alpha   90.00
_cell.angle_beta   90.00
_cell.angle_gamma   90.00
#
_symmetry.space_group_name_H-M   'P 1'
#
loop_
_entity.id
_entity.type
_entity.pdbx_description
1 polymer ?
#
loop_
_entity_poly.entity_id
_entity_poly.type
_entity_poly.pdbx_seq_one_letter_code
_entity_poly.pdbx_strand_id
1 'polypeptide(L)'
;MRLDRDYVCGCDGTKPEPGAGFLSVLACNLYLQLQMNSISGIVEFFEDEMISKPMPSKVILDNLQIQLQEDHPPSGLTSPNNVPLNISLPGCIIERTLDGTLSVLPLPYGYVKKNLGDLLNRSSCYEIASRKSDICNSGSCSNEESTGMSVCDNSDDEQISLSKLLQDNKELRSKLNLMKNLEQENHILRQELSILRNTVDDEKLKQLLESRNEIRRLEREKTTLQETLRLLQNELNRLEAERQRVYYGKVH
;
A
#
# COMPACT_ATOMS: atom_id res chain seq x y z
N MET A 1 -6.16 5.05 -26.51
CA MET A 1 -7.46 5.04 -25.82
C MET A 1 -8.43 4.29 -26.72
N ARG A 2 -8.78 3.04 -26.37
CA ARG A 2 -9.76 2.25 -27.11
C ARG A 2 -11.01 2.22 -26.22
N LEU A 3 -12.09 2.87 -26.67
CA LEU A 3 -13.36 2.84 -25.97
C LEU A 3 -14.07 1.56 -26.45
N ASP A 4 -13.96 0.48 -25.69
CA ASP A 4 -14.68 -0.75 -26.01
C ASP A 4 -16.17 -0.55 -25.72
N ARG A 5 -17.00 -0.88 -26.70
CA ARG A 5 -18.46 -0.69 -26.67
C ARG A 5 -19.21 -1.75 -25.87
N ASP A 6 -18.51 -2.74 -25.30
CA ASP A 6 -19.11 -4.01 -24.89
C ASP A 6 -19.06 -4.27 -23.38
N TYR A 7 -19.10 -3.23 -22.53
CA TYR A 7 -19.36 -3.40 -21.10
C TYR A 7 -20.87 -3.52 -20.85
N VAL A 8 -21.46 -4.64 -21.31
CA VAL A 8 -22.83 -5.03 -20.98
C VAL A 8 -22.77 -6.36 -20.23
N CYS A 9 -22.73 -6.31 -18.90
CA CYS A 9 -23.11 -7.44 -18.07
C CYS A 9 -24.16 -6.95 -17.06
N GLY A 10 -25.41 -6.89 -17.53
CA GLY A 10 -26.57 -6.88 -16.64
C GLY A 10 -26.93 -8.32 -16.36
N CYS A 11 -26.70 -8.78 -15.13
CA CYS A 11 -27.10 -10.12 -14.68
C CYS A 11 -28.62 -10.26 -14.53
N ASP A 12 -29.35 -9.15 -14.51
CA ASP A 12 -30.80 -9.11 -14.57
C ASP A 12 -31.22 -8.76 -15.99
N GLY A 13 -32.15 -9.51 -16.57
CA GLY A 13 -32.72 -9.33 -17.92
C GLY A 13 -33.51 -8.04 -18.14
N THR A 14 -33.05 -6.92 -17.57
CA THR A 14 -33.51 -5.56 -17.83
C THR A 14 -32.78 -4.99 -19.04
N LYS A 15 -33.49 -4.13 -19.79
CA LYS A 15 -33.03 -3.56 -21.07
C LYS A 15 -31.62 -2.95 -20.93
N PRO A 16 -30.76 -3.07 -21.96
CA PRO A 16 -29.41 -2.49 -21.92
C PRO A 16 -29.52 -0.97 -21.74
N GLU A 17 -29.12 -0.49 -20.56
CA GLU A 17 -28.88 0.94 -20.37
C GLU A 17 -27.68 1.34 -21.26
N PRO A 18 -27.68 2.54 -21.87
CA PRO A 18 -26.52 3.05 -22.60
C PRO A 18 -25.29 2.96 -21.69
N GLY A 19 -24.37 2.06 -22.04
CA GLY A 19 -23.30 1.61 -21.15
C GLY A 19 -22.47 2.78 -20.66
N ALA A 20 -22.26 2.85 -19.35
CA ALA A 20 -21.16 3.60 -18.79
C ALA A 20 -19.89 3.11 -19.51
N GLY A 21 -19.23 3.98 -20.28
CA GLY A 21 -18.07 3.61 -21.07
C GLY A 21 -16.98 2.97 -20.20
N PHE A 22 -16.07 2.20 -20.81
CA PHE A 22 -14.95 1.60 -20.10
C PHE A 22 -13.64 2.24 -20.53
N LEU A 23 -12.81 2.63 -19.55
CA LEU A 23 -11.47 3.15 -19.81
C LEU A 23 -10.42 2.04 -19.67
N SER A 24 -9.78 1.68 -20.78
CA SER A 24 -8.63 0.77 -20.79
C SER A 24 -7.34 1.51 -21.18
N VAL A 25 -6.34 1.44 -20.31
CA VAL A 25 -5.03 2.10 -20.49
C VAL A 25 -3.90 1.09 -20.28
N LEU A 26 -2.92 1.11 -21.17
CA LEU A 26 -1.67 0.38 -21.05
C LEU A 26 -0.51 1.38 -21.11
N ALA A 27 0.28 1.46 -20.05
CA ALA A 27 1.48 2.29 -19.98
C ALA A 27 2.69 1.40 -19.74
N CYS A 28 3.63 1.39 -20.70
CA CYS A 28 4.78 0.48 -20.65
C CYS A 28 6.10 1.21 -20.94
N ASN A 29 7.16 0.83 -20.21
CA ASN A 29 8.54 1.25 -20.47
C ASN A 29 8.70 2.78 -20.50
N LEU A 30 8.12 3.48 -19.51
CA LEU A 30 8.22 4.94 -19.42
C LEU A 30 9.17 5.34 -18.29
N TYR A 31 9.98 6.35 -18.59
CA TYR A 31 10.72 7.12 -17.61
C TYR A 31 10.07 8.50 -17.52
N LEU A 32 9.47 8.80 -16.37
CA LEU A 32 8.72 10.04 -16.15
C LEU A 32 9.42 10.86 -15.08
N GLN A 33 9.73 12.12 -15.39
CA GLN A 33 10.18 13.10 -14.42
C GLN A 33 9.02 14.06 -14.18
N LEU A 34 8.46 14.02 -12.97
CA LEU A 34 7.28 14.79 -12.59
C LEU A 34 7.61 15.64 -11.37
N GLN A 35 6.92 16.77 -11.24
CA GLN A 35 6.94 17.54 -10.01
C GLN A 35 6.03 16.84 -8.97
N MET A 36 6.34 17.01 -7.68
CA MET A 36 5.56 16.38 -6.60
C MET A 36 4.08 16.81 -6.62
N ASN A 37 3.79 18.05 -7.06
CA ASN A 37 2.44 18.58 -7.26
C ASN A 37 1.66 17.86 -8.38
N SER A 38 2.34 17.21 -9.32
CA SER A 38 1.72 16.55 -10.47
C SER A 38 1.03 15.25 -10.06
N ILE A 39 1.48 14.62 -8.97
CA ILE A 39 0.83 13.44 -8.40
C ILE A 39 -0.49 13.81 -7.71
N SER A 40 -0.55 14.98 -7.08
CA SER A 40 -1.74 15.41 -6.34
C SER A 40 -2.98 15.47 -7.23
N GLY A 41 -2.84 15.82 -8.51
CA GLY A 41 -3.93 15.86 -9.49
C GLY A 41 -4.36 14.49 -10.05
N ILE A 42 -3.67 13.39 -9.71
CA ILE A 42 -4.10 12.04 -10.13
C ILE A 42 -5.42 11.66 -9.47
N VAL A 43 -5.68 12.17 -8.26
CA VAL A 43 -6.95 11.92 -7.55
C VAL A 43 -8.12 12.53 -8.33
N GLU A 44 -7.98 13.78 -8.76
CA GLU A 44 -8.97 14.50 -9.58
C GLU A 44 -9.27 13.77 -10.90
N PHE A 45 -8.28 13.09 -11.49
CA PHE A 45 -8.49 12.26 -12.68
C PHE A 45 -9.46 11.09 -12.46
N PHE A 46 -9.57 10.59 -11.22
CA PHE A 46 -10.52 9.53 -10.84
C PHE A 46 -11.80 10.07 -10.21
N GLU A 47 -11.91 11.38 -9.96
CA GLU A 47 -13.13 11.99 -9.47
C GLU A 47 -14.12 12.17 -10.63
N ASP A 48 -15.26 11.47 -10.56
CA ASP A 48 -16.36 11.71 -11.49
C ASP A 48 -17.31 12.76 -10.88
N GLU A 49 -17.85 13.65 -11.71
CA GLU A 49 -18.85 14.63 -11.26
C GLU A 49 -20.09 13.94 -10.64
N MET A 50 -20.63 14.51 -9.56
CA MET A 50 -21.58 13.87 -8.61
C MET A 50 -22.96 13.41 -9.18
N ILE A 51 -23.16 13.38 -10.51
CA ILE A 51 -24.45 13.07 -11.13
C ILE A 51 -24.42 11.76 -11.95
N SER A 52 -23.25 11.18 -12.27
CA SER A 52 -23.15 9.93 -13.04
C SER A 52 -22.57 8.75 -12.26
N LYS A 53 -23.01 7.52 -12.59
CA LYS A 53 -22.41 6.28 -12.08
C LYS A 53 -20.89 6.29 -12.36
N PRO A 54 -20.03 5.87 -11.40
CA PRO A 54 -18.58 5.83 -11.59
C PRO A 54 -18.18 5.10 -12.86
N MET A 55 -17.26 5.67 -13.64
CA MET A 55 -16.78 5.03 -14.86
C MET A 55 -15.84 3.87 -14.53
N PRO A 56 -16.14 2.63 -14.96
CA PRO A 56 -15.24 1.50 -14.74
C PRO A 56 -13.96 1.70 -15.57
N SER A 57 -12.81 1.41 -14.96
CA SER A 57 -11.52 1.62 -15.61
C SER A 57 -10.50 0.57 -15.24
N LYS A 58 -9.56 0.34 -16.15
CA LYS A 58 -8.43 -0.56 -15.98
C LYS A 58 -7.18 0.07 -16.57
N VAL A 59 -6.18 0.25 -15.72
CA VAL A 59 -4.88 0.79 -16.09
C VAL A 59 -3.83 -0.26 -15.79
N ILE A 60 -3.16 -0.75 -16.83
CA ILE A 60 -2.07 -1.70 -16.73
C ILE A 60 -0.76 -0.92 -16.87
N LEU A 61 0.07 -0.99 -15.84
CA LEU A 61 1.39 -0.37 -15.79
C LEU A 61 2.47 -1.47 -15.89
N ASP A 62 3.44 -1.32 -16.80
CA ASP A 62 4.57 -2.26 -16.95
C ASP A 62 5.89 -1.49 -17.06
N ASN A 63 6.87 -1.83 -16.23
CA ASN A 63 8.21 -1.25 -16.27
C ASN A 63 8.20 0.30 -16.31
N LEU A 64 7.65 0.94 -15.28
CA LEU A 64 7.67 2.41 -15.14
C LEU A 64 8.72 2.84 -14.12
N GLN A 65 9.41 3.93 -14.44
CA GLN A 65 10.29 4.63 -13.53
C GLN A 65 9.81 6.08 -13.41
N ILE A 66 9.50 6.52 -12.20
CA ILE A 66 8.96 7.84 -11.94
C ILE A 66 9.92 8.55 -10.99
N GLN A 67 10.47 9.67 -11.42
CA GLN A 67 11.26 10.56 -10.58
C GLN A 67 10.42 11.78 -10.19
N LEU A 68 10.31 12.03 -8.90
CA LEU A 68 9.53 13.12 -8.34
C LEU A 68 10.43 14.20 -7.78
N GLN A 69 10.24 15.41 -8.29
CA GLN A 69 11.02 16.58 -7.91
C GLN A 69 10.19 17.50 -7.02
N GLU A 70 10.77 17.94 -5.90
CA GLU A 70 10.16 18.95 -5.05
C GLU A 70 10.28 20.34 -5.67
N ASP A 71 9.18 21.07 -5.67
CA ASP A 71 9.06 22.37 -6.32
C ASP A 71 9.29 23.55 -5.35
N HIS A 72 9.53 23.27 -4.08
CA HIS A 72 9.75 24.31 -3.08
C HIS A 72 11.22 24.73 -3.04
N PRO A 73 11.51 26.05 -2.98
CA PRO A 73 12.86 26.52 -2.78
C PRO A 73 13.37 26.04 -1.40
N PRO A 74 14.70 25.82 -1.27
CA PRO A 74 15.29 25.36 -0.01
C PRO A 74 14.92 26.33 1.12
N SER A 75 14.30 25.78 2.17
CA SER A 75 13.80 26.53 3.32
C SER A 75 14.94 26.84 4.29
N GLY A 76 15.89 27.68 3.87
CA GLY A 76 17.02 28.13 4.69
C GLY A 76 18.41 27.73 4.17
N LEU A 77 19.43 28.44 4.64
CA LEU A 77 20.86 28.24 4.29
C LEU A 77 21.44 26.91 4.78
N THR A 78 20.74 26.18 5.65
CA THR A 78 21.19 24.93 6.29
C THR A 78 20.28 23.73 5.99
N SER A 79 19.28 23.88 5.14
CA SER A 79 18.42 22.76 4.74
C SER A 79 19.19 21.86 3.79
N PRO A 80 19.16 20.53 3.96
CA PRO A 80 19.70 19.63 2.95
C PRO A 80 19.00 19.91 1.61
N ASN A 81 19.74 19.85 0.51
CA ASN A 81 19.17 19.98 -0.84
C ASN A 81 18.04 18.97 -1.02
N ASN A 82 16.93 19.39 -1.64
CA ASN A 82 15.80 18.51 -1.92
C ASN A 82 16.26 17.32 -2.76
N VAL A 83 16.08 16.11 -2.22
CA VAL A 83 16.47 14.86 -2.89
C VAL A 83 15.25 14.34 -3.65
N PRO A 84 15.37 14.05 -4.95
CA PRO A 84 14.24 13.55 -5.72
C PRO A 84 13.82 12.15 -5.25
N LEU A 85 12.51 11.90 -5.21
CA LEU A 85 11.95 10.59 -4.89
C LEU A 85 11.84 9.75 -6.16
N ASN A 86 12.58 8.64 -6.23
CA ASN A 86 12.53 7.70 -7.35
C ASN A 86 11.63 6.52 -7.02
N ILE A 87 10.61 6.29 -7.83
CA ILE A 87 9.64 5.19 -7.73
C ILE A 87 9.85 4.25 -8.92
N SER A 88 10.02 2.96 -8.63
CA SER A 88 10.10 1.91 -9.64
C SER A 88 8.85 1.03 -9.55
N LEU A 89 8.13 0.89 -10.66
CA LEU A 89 6.94 0.05 -10.78
C LEU A 89 7.23 -1.05 -11.82
N PRO A 90 7.68 -2.24 -11.39
CA PRO A 90 7.94 -3.38 -12.27
C PRO A 90 6.69 -3.79 -13.05
N GLY A 91 5.53 -3.76 -12.39
CA GLY A 91 4.24 -3.93 -13.01
C GLY A 91 3.11 -3.85 -11.98
N CYS A 92 1.98 -3.26 -12.35
CA CYS A 92 0.77 -3.28 -11.54
C CYS A 92 -0.49 -3.07 -12.39
N ILE A 93 -1.64 -3.41 -11.83
CA ILE A 93 -2.96 -3.12 -12.39
C ILE A 93 -3.69 -2.22 -11.42
N ILE A 94 -4.29 -1.16 -11.94
CA ILE A 94 -5.21 -0.30 -11.21
C ILE A 94 -6.59 -0.52 -11.84
N GLU A 95 -7.54 -1.07 -11.09
CA GLU A 95 -8.91 -1.34 -11.56
C GLU A 95 -9.92 -0.57 -10.72
N ARG A 96 -10.86 0.12 -11.37
CA ARG A 96 -12.01 0.79 -10.76
C ARG A 96 -13.30 0.10 -11.16
N THR A 97 -14.12 -0.31 -10.19
CA THR A 97 -15.42 -0.96 -10.43
C THR A 97 -16.55 0.06 -10.66
N LEU A 98 -17.71 -0.39 -11.14
CA LEU A 98 -18.93 0.42 -11.35
C LEU A 98 -19.46 1.03 -10.04
N ASP A 99 -19.19 0.36 -8.93
CA ASP A 99 -19.48 0.74 -7.55
C ASP A 99 -18.44 1.74 -6.99
N GLY A 100 -17.45 2.13 -7.81
CA GLY A 100 -16.46 3.16 -7.48
C GLY A 100 -15.24 2.66 -6.71
N THR A 101 -15.14 1.36 -6.43
CA THR A 101 -14.01 0.78 -5.69
C THR A 101 -12.74 0.78 -6.56
N LEU A 102 -11.68 1.44 -6.10
CA LEU A 102 -10.36 1.45 -6.75
C LEU A 102 -9.45 0.40 -6.09
N SER A 103 -8.94 -0.54 -6.87
CA SER A 103 -8.02 -1.60 -6.44
C SER A 103 -6.68 -1.47 -7.13
N VAL A 104 -5.59 -1.68 -6.39
CA VAL A 104 -4.22 -1.65 -6.90
C VAL A 104 -3.58 -3.01 -6.65
N LEU A 105 -3.24 -3.71 -7.73
CA LEU A 105 -2.76 -5.09 -7.72
C LEU A 105 -1.32 -5.13 -8.25
N PRO A 106 -0.31 -5.49 -7.43
CA PRO A 106 1.05 -5.63 -7.91
C PRO A 106 1.19 -6.85 -8.83
N LEU A 107 2.02 -6.73 -9.87
CA LEU A 107 2.33 -7.82 -10.78
C LEU A 107 3.82 -8.20 -10.71
N PRO A 108 4.16 -9.49 -10.85
CA PRO A 108 5.55 -9.91 -11.01
C PRO A 108 6.21 -9.28 -12.24
N TYR A 109 7.52 -9.07 -12.16
CA TYR A 109 8.30 -8.55 -13.30
C TYR A 109 8.13 -9.42 -14.56
N GLY A 110 7.83 -8.77 -15.68
CA GLY A 110 7.61 -9.44 -16.97
C GLY A 110 6.29 -10.22 -17.08
N TYR A 111 5.42 -10.18 -16.06
CA TYR A 111 4.10 -10.80 -16.12
C TYR A 111 3.20 -10.16 -17.18
N VAL A 112 3.23 -8.83 -17.29
CA VAL A 112 2.43 -8.10 -18.29
C VAL A 112 2.82 -8.54 -19.69
N LYS A 113 4.12 -8.58 -20.02
CA LYS A 113 4.62 -9.00 -21.33
C LYS A 113 4.17 -10.41 -21.72
N LYS A 114 4.07 -11.32 -20.75
CA LYS A 114 3.68 -12.73 -20.98
C LYS A 114 2.17 -12.92 -21.09
N ASN A 115 1.39 -12.11 -20.39
CA ASN A 115 -0.06 -12.32 -20.22
C ASN A 115 -0.89 -11.13 -20.73
N LEU A 116 -0.34 -10.27 -21.60
CA LEU A 116 -0.99 -9.03 -22.01
C LEU A 116 -2.38 -9.27 -22.62
N GLY A 117 -2.52 -10.32 -23.42
CA GLY A 117 -3.81 -10.70 -24.01
C GLY A 117 -4.87 -10.99 -22.95
N ASP A 118 -4.52 -11.79 -21.94
CA ASP A 118 -5.42 -12.13 -20.84
C ASP A 118 -5.75 -10.90 -19.98
N LEU A 119 -4.77 -10.04 -19.75
CA LEU A 119 -4.95 -8.82 -18.96
C LEU A 119 -5.89 -7.83 -19.64
N LEU A 120 -5.84 -7.72 -20.97
CA LEU A 120 -6.71 -6.83 -21.75
C LEU A 120 -8.10 -7.42 -21.95
N ASN A 121 -8.23 -8.75 -22.10
CA ASN A 121 -9.49 -9.42 -22.38
C ASN A 121 -10.31 -9.79 -21.14
N ARG A 122 -9.75 -9.68 -19.93
CA ARG A 122 -10.47 -10.00 -18.71
C ARG A 122 -11.50 -8.91 -18.39
N SER A 123 -12.69 -9.05 -18.96
CA SER A 123 -13.91 -8.39 -18.50
C SER A 123 -14.14 -8.80 -17.04
N SER A 124 -14.26 -7.83 -16.14
CA SER A 124 -14.35 -8.13 -14.71
C SER A 124 -15.71 -8.74 -14.34
N CYS A 125 -15.84 -10.05 -14.37
CA CYS A 125 -16.93 -10.73 -13.64
C CYS A 125 -16.46 -10.96 -12.20
N TYR A 126 -16.73 -10.00 -11.31
CA TYR A 126 -16.58 -10.21 -9.87
C TYR A 126 -17.84 -10.88 -9.33
N GLU A 127 -17.98 -12.21 -9.53
CA GLU A 127 -18.74 -12.99 -8.55
C GLU A 127 -17.87 -13.12 -7.31
N ILE A 128 -18.20 -12.36 -6.27
CA ILE A 128 -17.73 -12.64 -4.92
C ILE A 128 -18.26 -14.04 -4.60
N ALA A 129 -17.39 -15.04 -4.68
CA ALA A 129 -17.67 -16.43 -4.39
C ALA A 129 -18.17 -16.58 -2.94
N SER A 130 -19.48 -16.39 -2.75
CA SER A 130 -20.21 -16.86 -1.58
C SER A 130 -20.23 -18.39 -1.67
N ARG A 131 -19.21 -19.02 -1.08
CA ARG A 131 -19.21 -20.46 -0.84
C ARG A 131 -20.40 -20.80 0.08
N LYS A 132 -21.56 -21.11 -0.49
CA LYS A 132 -22.52 -22.02 0.13
C LYS A 132 -22.13 -23.43 -0.29
N SER A 133 -21.67 -24.20 0.68
CA SER A 133 -21.46 -25.63 0.56
C SER A 133 -22.81 -26.33 0.56
N ASP A 134 -23.40 -26.53 -0.62
CA ASP A 134 -24.55 -27.41 -0.75
C ASP A 134 -24.04 -28.84 -0.97
N ILE A 135 -23.95 -29.55 0.15
CA ILE A 135 -23.83 -31.01 0.22
C ILE A 135 -25.22 -31.56 -0.12
N CYS A 136 -25.43 -32.01 -1.36
CA CYS A 136 -26.50 -32.94 -1.69
C CYS A 136 -26.11 -33.80 -2.91
N ASN A 137 -25.80 -35.09 -2.70
CA ASN A 137 -26.59 -36.13 -3.39
C ASN A 137 -26.43 -37.50 -2.72
N SER A 138 -27.46 -37.87 -1.97
CA SER A 138 -27.83 -39.24 -1.65
C SER A 138 -28.55 -39.88 -2.84
N GLY A 139 -28.14 -41.09 -3.25
CA GLY A 139 -28.87 -41.86 -4.26
C GLY A 139 -28.22 -43.22 -4.55
N SER A 140 -28.54 -44.20 -3.71
CA SER A 140 -28.21 -45.63 -3.89
C SER A 140 -28.93 -46.23 -5.10
N CYS A 141 -28.28 -47.14 -5.85
CA CYS A 141 -28.94 -48.21 -6.62
C CYS A 141 -27.96 -49.36 -6.92
N SER A 142 -28.47 -50.59 -6.77
CA SER A 142 -27.81 -51.89 -6.79
C SER A 142 -27.90 -52.63 -8.14
N ASN A 143 -26.92 -53.52 -8.37
CA ASN A 143 -26.87 -54.77 -9.16
C ASN A 143 -27.34 -54.78 -10.63
N GLU A 144 -26.47 -55.21 -11.55
CA GLU A 144 -26.55 -56.49 -12.31
C GLU A 144 -25.48 -56.56 -13.43
N GLU A 145 -24.82 -57.71 -13.52
CA GLU A 145 -23.85 -58.05 -14.56
C GLU A 145 -24.55 -58.39 -15.89
N SER A 146 -23.95 -57.96 -17.00
CA SER A 146 -23.45 -58.85 -18.07
C SER A 146 -23.70 -58.31 -19.49
N THR A 147 -22.64 -58.48 -20.28
CA THR A 147 -22.61 -58.58 -21.75
C THR A 147 -22.18 -57.33 -22.52
N GLY A 148 -20.92 -57.37 -22.95
CA GLY A 148 -20.48 -56.77 -24.20
C GLY A 148 -19.63 -55.52 -24.04
N MET A 149 -18.34 -55.70 -23.74
CA MET A 149 -17.36 -54.68 -24.13
C MET A 149 -16.11 -55.37 -24.68
N SER A 150 -15.78 -54.96 -25.89
CA SER A 150 -14.69 -55.45 -26.70
C SER A 150 -13.36 -55.42 -25.96
N VAL A 151 -12.55 -56.44 -26.22
CA VAL A 151 -11.10 -56.41 -26.02
C VAL A 151 -10.54 -55.17 -26.72
N CYS A 152 -10.15 -54.17 -25.93
CA CYS A 152 -9.26 -53.10 -26.35
C CYS A 152 -8.05 -53.13 -25.42
N ASP A 153 -6.97 -53.63 -25.99
CA ASP A 153 -5.58 -53.57 -25.58
C ASP A 153 -5.21 -52.16 -25.06
N ASN A 154 -5.15 -51.93 -23.74
CA ASN A 154 -4.86 -50.61 -23.13
C ASN A 154 -4.11 -50.71 -21.78
N SER A 155 -3.24 -51.71 -21.59
CA SER A 155 -2.49 -51.87 -20.33
C SER A 155 -1.35 -50.86 -20.14
N ASP A 156 -0.85 -50.24 -21.21
CA ASP A 156 0.34 -49.37 -21.15
C ASP A 156 0.00 -47.91 -20.81
N ASP A 157 -1.14 -47.39 -21.27
CA ASP A 157 -1.56 -45.99 -21.04
C ASP A 157 -2.01 -45.71 -19.60
N GLU A 158 -2.64 -46.68 -18.93
CA GLU A 158 -2.99 -46.58 -17.50
C GLU A 158 -1.74 -46.62 -16.62
N GLN A 159 -0.73 -47.42 -17.00
CA GLN A 159 0.52 -47.54 -16.25
C GLN A 159 1.39 -46.27 -16.37
N ILE A 160 1.42 -45.64 -17.55
CA ILE A 160 2.08 -44.35 -17.79
C ILE A 160 1.37 -43.22 -17.00
N SER A 161 0.04 -43.24 -16.95
CA SER A 161 -0.76 -42.25 -16.22
C SER A 161 -0.58 -42.38 -14.69
N LEU A 162 -0.55 -43.61 -14.17
CA LEU A 162 -0.33 -43.89 -12.75
C LEU A 162 1.07 -43.48 -12.29
N SER A 163 2.10 -43.81 -13.08
CA SER A 163 3.50 -43.47 -12.77
C SER A 163 3.73 -41.95 -12.79
N LYS A 164 3.10 -41.22 -13.71
CA LYS A 164 3.10 -39.75 -13.73
C LYS A 164 2.42 -39.17 -12.49
N LEU A 165 1.25 -39.67 -12.11
CA LEU A 165 0.52 -39.23 -10.91
C LEU A 165 1.31 -39.47 -9.60
N LEU A 166 2.05 -40.58 -9.52
CA LEU A 166 2.92 -40.88 -8.38
C LEU A 166 4.11 -39.92 -8.29
N GLN A 167 4.70 -39.58 -9.43
CA GLN A 167 5.78 -38.60 -9.51
C GLN A 167 5.30 -37.20 -9.09
N ASP A 168 4.14 -36.78 -9.59
CA ASP A 168 3.52 -35.50 -9.22
C ASP A 168 3.17 -35.46 -7.72
N ASN A 169 2.64 -36.55 -7.16
CA ASN A 169 2.40 -36.67 -5.72
C ASN A 169 3.68 -36.53 -4.89
N LYS A 170 4.79 -37.11 -5.36
CA LYS A 170 6.09 -36.99 -4.69
C LYS A 170 6.59 -35.55 -4.74
N GLU A 171 6.48 -34.89 -5.89
CA GLU A 171 6.87 -33.49 -6.04
C GLU A 171 6.01 -32.56 -5.17
N LEU A 172 4.70 -32.78 -5.12
CA LEU A 172 3.77 -32.03 -4.28
C LEU A 172 4.11 -32.19 -2.79
N ARG A 173 4.46 -33.40 -2.34
CA ARG A 173 4.89 -33.64 -0.95
C ARG A 173 6.19 -32.90 -0.63
N SER A 174 7.15 -32.87 -1.56
CA SER A 174 8.39 -32.09 -1.41
C SER A 174 8.12 -30.59 -1.34
N LYS A 175 7.27 -30.05 -2.22
CA LYS A 175 6.84 -28.64 -2.21
C LYS A 175 6.10 -28.27 -0.94
N LEU A 176 5.21 -29.15 -0.46
CA LEU A 176 4.50 -28.95 0.79
C LEU A 176 5.46 -28.88 1.98
N ASN A 177 6.50 -29.72 2.00
CA ASN A 177 7.50 -29.70 3.06
C ASN A 177 8.32 -28.40 3.03
N LEU A 178 8.74 -27.95 1.85
CA LEU A 178 9.41 -26.66 1.69
C LEU A 178 8.52 -25.50 2.15
N MET A 179 7.24 -25.52 1.78
CA MET A 179 6.28 -24.48 2.17
C MET A 179 6.09 -24.44 3.68
N LYS A 180 6.03 -25.59 4.36
CA LYS A 180 5.97 -25.67 5.83
C LYS A 180 7.22 -25.06 6.49
N ASN A 181 8.40 -25.35 5.96
CA ASN A 181 9.64 -24.77 6.49
C ASN A 181 9.65 -23.25 6.31
N LEU A 182 9.28 -22.75 5.13
CA LEU A 182 9.17 -21.31 4.86
C LEU A 182 8.10 -20.62 5.72
N GLU A 183 6.99 -21.30 6.01
CA GLU A 183 5.93 -20.81 6.88
C GLU A 183 6.44 -20.69 8.33
N GLN A 184 7.20 -21.68 8.80
CA GLN A 184 7.85 -21.63 10.11
C GLN A 184 8.89 -20.50 10.21
N GLU A 185 9.75 -20.33 9.20
CA GLU A 185 10.70 -19.23 9.15
C GLU A 185 10.01 -17.86 9.13
N ASN A 186 8.95 -17.72 8.33
CA ASN A 186 8.13 -16.50 8.31
C ASN A 186 7.50 -16.21 9.68
N HIS A 187 7.09 -17.25 10.41
CA HIS A 187 6.55 -17.08 11.76
C HIS A 187 7.62 -16.54 12.72
N ILE A 188 8.83 -17.10 12.68
CA ILE A 188 9.97 -16.66 13.51
C ILE A 188 10.34 -15.21 13.19
N LEU A 189 10.47 -14.85 11.92
CA LEU A 189 10.80 -13.49 11.50
C LEU A 189 9.75 -12.46 11.96
N ARG A 190 8.47 -12.81 11.90
CA ARG A 190 7.38 -11.95 12.42
C ARG A 190 7.49 -11.75 13.93
N GLN A 191 7.87 -12.79 14.66
CA GLN A 191 8.10 -12.69 16.11
C GLN A 191 9.30 -11.79 16.42
N GLU A 192 10.42 -11.94 15.71
CA GLU A 192 11.61 -11.10 15.88
C GLU A 192 11.32 -9.63 15.56
N LEU A 193 10.59 -9.35 14.47
CA LEU A 193 10.16 -7.98 14.13
C LEU A 193 9.28 -7.36 15.21
N SER A 194 8.40 -8.15 15.83
CA SER A 194 7.56 -7.69 16.94
C SER A 194 8.41 -7.30 18.16
N ILE A 195 9.40 -8.12 18.51
CA ILE A 195 10.34 -7.85 19.61
C ILE A 195 11.13 -6.58 19.31
N LEU A 196 11.74 -6.48 18.12
CA LEU A 196 12.53 -5.31 17.73
C LEU A 196 11.70 -4.03 17.76
N ARG A 197 10.46 -4.07 17.25
CA ARG A 197 9.56 -2.91 17.29
C ARG A 197 9.31 -2.43 18.72
N ASN A 198 9.00 -3.35 19.64
CA ASN A 198 8.78 -3.00 21.04
C ASN A 198 10.04 -2.40 21.68
N THR A 199 11.23 -2.94 21.40
CA THR A 199 12.49 -2.39 21.94
C THR A 199 12.80 -0.98 21.41
N VAL A 200 12.50 -0.70 20.15
CA VAL A 200 12.68 0.64 19.56
C VAL A 200 11.71 1.64 20.18
N ASP A 201 10.47 1.22 20.42
CA ASP A 201 9.46 2.06 21.07
C ASP A 201 9.84 2.37 22.52
N ASP A 202 10.40 1.39 23.25
CA ASP A 202 10.94 1.57 24.61
C ASP A 202 12.12 2.56 24.66
N GLU A 203 13.07 2.46 23.73
CA GLU A 203 14.21 3.38 23.66
C GLU A 203 13.77 4.82 23.29
N LYS A 204 12.80 4.97 22.39
CA LYS A 204 12.20 6.29 22.09
C LYS A 204 11.52 6.88 23.32
N LEU A 205 10.78 6.07 24.08
CA LEU A 205 10.14 6.51 25.31
C LEU A 205 11.18 6.99 26.35
N LYS A 206 12.29 6.27 26.47
CA LYS A 206 13.41 6.65 27.35
C LYS A 206 14.02 8.00 26.94
N GLN A 207 14.30 8.22 25.66
CA GLN A 207 14.82 9.50 25.16
C GLN A 207 13.86 10.67 25.41
N LEU A 208 12.55 10.46 25.23
CA LEU A 208 11.53 11.47 25.52
C LEU A 208 11.49 11.84 27.01
N LEU A 209 11.63 10.85 27.90
CA LEU A 209 11.67 11.09 29.34
C LEU A 209 12.92 11.88 29.76
N GLU A 210 14.08 11.55 29.19
CA GLU A 210 15.32 12.28 29.42
C GLU A 210 15.21 13.74 28.95
N SER A 211 14.72 13.95 27.71
CA SER A 211 14.48 15.30 27.17
C SER A 211 13.50 16.10 28.05
N ARG A 212 12.41 15.48 28.51
CA ARG A 212 11.44 16.13 29.40
C ARG A 212 12.05 16.55 30.73
N ASN A 213 12.94 15.74 31.30
CA ASN A 213 13.62 16.07 32.55
C ASN A 213 14.60 17.22 32.36
N GLU A 214 15.29 17.27 31.23
CA GLU A 214 16.20 18.36 30.89
C GLU A 214 15.46 19.67 30.70
N ILE A 215 14.31 19.67 30.01
CA ILE A 215 13.43 20.85 29.88
C ILE A 215 13.06 21.38 31.27
N ARG A 216 12.63 20.51 32.19
CA ARG A 216 12.29 20.92 33.57
C ARG A 216 13.49 21.51 34.33
N ARG A 217 14.71 21.02 34.08
CA ARG A 217 15.92 21.58 34.69
C ARG A 217 16.17 22.99 34.18
N LEU A 218 16.14 23.17 32.86
CA LEU A 218 16.31 24.48 32.21
C LEU A 218 15.23 25.47 32.61
N GLU A 219 13.99 25.03 32.80
CA GLU A 219 12.91 25.89 33.31
C GLU A 219 13.20 26.41 34.72
N ARG A 220 13.70 25.56 35.62
CA ARG A 220 14.10 26.00 36.97
C ARG A 220 15.24 27.02 36.91
N GLU A 221 16.27 26.77 36.09
CA GLU A 221 17.38 27.71 35.91
C GLU A 221 16.91 29.04 35.29
N LYS A 222 15.99 28.98 34.33
CA LYS A 222 15.36 30.19 33.77
C LYS A 222 14.63 30.98 34.86
N THR A 223 13.85 30.32 35.71
CA THR A 223 13.13 31.01 36.80
C THR A 223 14.08 31.68 37.79
N THR A 224 15.16 31.00 38.19
CA THR A 224 16.14 31.59 39.12
C THR A 224 16.89 32.76 38.48
N LEU A 225 17.26 32.67 37.19
CA LEU A 225 17.89 33.78 36.47
C LEU A 225 16.94 34.97 36.28
N GLN A 226 15.64 34.73 36.08
CA GLN A 226 14.66 35.80 36.00
C GLN A 226 14.48 36.51 37.35
N GLU A 227 14.51 35.76 38.46
CA GLU A 227 14.47 36.35 39.81
C GLU A 227 15.70 37.20 40.09
N THR A 228 16.91 36.72 39.76
CA THR A 228 18.15 37.51 39.96
C THR A 228 18.16 38.77 39.10
N LEU A 229 17.72 38.70 37.85
CA LEU A 229 17.57 39.88 36.99
C LEU A 229 16.61 40.90 37.59
N ARG A 230 15.47 40.44 38.15
CA ARG A 230 14.49 41.32 38.79
C ARG A 230 15.07 42.01 40.03
N LEU A 231 15.85 41.28 40.85
CA LEU A 231 16.53 41.87 42.01
C LEU A 231 17.56 42.93 41.59
N LEU A 232 18.38 42.65 40.56
CA LEU A 232 19.35 43.60 40.03
C LEU A 232 18.69 44.85 39.44
N GLN A 233 17.58 44.69 38.72
CA GLN A 233 16.79 45.82 38.21
C GLN A 233 16.25 46.70 39.35
N ASN A 234 15.75 46.09 40.43
CA ASN A 234 15.28 46.84 41.60
C ASN A 234 16.43 47.62 42.28
N GLU A 235 17.60 47.00 42.42
CA GLU A 235 18.79 47.67 42.98
C GLU A 235 19.28 48.82 42.11
N LEU A 236 19.33 48.65 40.78
CA LEU A 236 19.66 49.73 39.85
C LEU A 236 18.70 50.90 39.97
N ASN A 237 17.39 50.63 40.01
CA ASN A 237 16.36 51.65 40.18
C ASN A 237 16.52 52.40 41.52
N ARG A 238 16.86 51.68 42.60
CA ARG A 238 17.11 52.28 43.92
C ARG A 238 18.33 53.21 43.88
N LEU A 239 19.45 52.73 43.34
CA LEU A 239 20.68 53.51 43.24
C LEU A 239 20.50 54.73 42.34
N GLU A 240 19.73 54.62 41.26
CA GLU A 240 19.41 55.74 40.40
C GLU A 240 18.57 56.81 41.13
N ALA A 241 17.58 56.38 41.91
CA ALA A 241 16.78 57.27 42.74
C ALA A 241 17.63 57.97 43.84
N GLU A 242 18.53 57.24 44.49
CA GLU A 242 19.48 57.81 45.46
C GLU A 242 20.43 58.81 44.80
N ARG A 243 20.99 58.47 43.63
CA ARG A 243 21.84 59.38 42.86
C ARG A 243 21.11 60.67 42.51
N GLN A 244 19.85 60.58 42.06
CA GLN A 244 19.03 61.76 41.77
C GLN A 244 18.82 62.60 43.04
N ARG A 245 18.48 61.99 44.19
CA ARG A 245 18.33 62.73 45.46
C ARG A 245 19.61 63.45 45.89
N VAL A 246 20.77 62.82 45.78
CA VAL A 246 22.07 63.45 46.12
C VAL A 246 22.40 64.60 45.16
N TYR A 247 22.08 64.46 43.87
CA TYR A 247 22.34 65.49 42.87
C TYR A 247 21.44 66.72 43.07
N TYR A 248 20.15 66.52 43.39
CA TYR A 248 19.21 67.62 43.64
C TYR A 248 19.26 68.17 45.08
N GLY A 249 19.79 67.42 46.05
CA GLY A 249 19.94 67.85 47.45
C GLY A 249 21.15 68.74 47.76
N LYS A 250 22.09 68.92 46.81
CA LYS A 250 23.28 69.78 46.95
C LYS A 250 23.09 71.22 46.46
N VAL A 251 21.87 71.60 46.04
CA VAL A 251 21.56 72.93 45.44
C VAL A 251 20.89 73.88 46.45
N HIS A 252 20.92 73.58 47.75
CA HIS A 252 20.54 74.47 48.85
C HIS A 252 21.66 74.54 49.87
#